data_AF-A0A7D4BZ74-F1
#
_entry.id   AF-A0A7D4BZ74-F1
#
_cell.length_a   1.000
_cell.length_b   1.000
_cell.length_c   1.000
_cell.angle_alpha   90.00
_cell.angle_beta   90.00
_cell.angle_gamma   90.00
#
_symmetry.space_group_name_H-M   'P 1'
#
loop_
_entity.id
_entity.type
_entity.pdbx_description
1 polymer ?
#
loop_
_entity_poly.entity_id
_entity_poly.type
_entity_poly.pdbx_seq_one_letter_code
_entity_poly.pdbx_strand_id
1 'polypeptide(L)'
;MTQLDALLVVDPALGLCRHTWLHQPPTSSSATSIQQTLGKLAYLDQLGVPGWQADDLHPNRQKRLAHTARNKTNQVLQRFAPAKRHPLLVAACREAYRDLTDVVLKMVDEHWEHAVARARRALQDDQLAHARPKTRPCARSGRPSAW
;
A
#
# COMPACT_ATOMS: atom_id res chain seq x y z
N MET A 1 0.65 6.01 -31.12
CA MET A 1 0.68 6.61 -29.75
C MET A 1 1.69 5.82 -28.94
N THR A 2 2.54 6.48 -28.16
CA THR A 2 3.53 5.75 -27.33
C THR A 2 2.84 5.20 -26.08
N GLN A 3 3.33 4.08 -25.54
CA GLN A 3 2.77 3.44 -24.33
C GLN A 3 2.74 4.40 -23.11
N LEU A 4 3.68 5.34 -23.04
CA LEU A 4 3.71 6.37 -21.99
C LEU A 4 2.57 7.38 -22.10
N ASP A 5 2.11 7.70 -23.31
CA ASP A 5 1.01 8.66 -23.47
C ASP A 5 -0.32 8.09 -22.96
N ALA A 6 -0.46 6.75 -22.97
CA ALA A 6 -1.62 6.06 -22.39
C ALA A 6 -1.73 6.28 -20.87
N LEU A 7 -0.63 6.59 -20.16
CA LEU A 7 -0.65 6.90 -18.72
C LEU A 7 -1.48 8.15 -18.39
N LEU A 8 -1.59 9.06 -19.36
CA LEU A 8 -2.30 10.32 -19.23
C LEU A 8 -3.75 10.25 -19.71
N VAL A 9 -4.16 9.12 -20.28
CA VAL A 9 -5.55 8.88 -20.70
C VAL A 9 -6.31 8.28 -19.52
N VAL A 10 -7.60 8.59 -19.43
CA VAL A 10 -8.49 8.00 -18.42
C VAL A 10 -8.64 6.52 -18.72
N ASP A 11 -8.35 5.67 -17.74
CA ASP A 11 -8.57 4.24 -17.86
C ASP A 11 -10.05 3.94 -17.56
N PRO A 12 -10.81 3.32 -18.47
CA PRO A 12 -12.22 3.02 -18.27
C PRO A 12 -12.47 2.04 -17.12
N ALA A 13 -11.51 1.17 -16.80
CA ALA A 13 -11.64 0.21 -15.69
C ALA A 13 -11.42 0.87 -14.32
N LEU A 14 -10.55 1.90 -14.25
CA LEU A 14 -10.24 2.60 -13.01
C LEU A 14 -11.08 3.87 -12.81
N GLY A 15 -11.66 4.42 -13.89
CA GLY A 15 -12.35 5.70 -13.90
C GLY A 15 -11.43 6.92 -13.74
N LEU A 16 -10.11 6.70 -13.78
CA LEU A 16 -9.08 7.70 -13.52
C LEU A 16 -7.82 7.41 -14.35
N CYS A 17 -6.99 8.42 -14.55
CA CYS A 17 -5.75 8.25 -15.31
C CYS A 17 -4.72 7.43 -14.53
N ARG A 18 -3.97 6.58 -15.22
CA ARG A 18 -2.96 5.73 -14.57
C ARG A 18 -1.85 6.53 -13.89
N HIS A 19 -1.49 7.71 -14.40
CA HIS A 19 -0.57 8.62 -13.71
C HIS A 19 -1.09 9.01 -12.30
N THR A 20 -2.36 9.39 -12.20
CA THR A 20 -2.97 9.75 -10.92
C THR A 20 -3.09 8.55 -9.99
N TRP A 21 -3.49 7.40 -10.53
CA TRP A 21 -3.57 6.13 -9.80
C TRP A 21 -2.26 5.75 -9.10
N LEU A 22 -1.15 5.83 -9.84
CA LEU A 22 0.18 5.47 -9.35
C LEU A 22 0.63 6.33 -8.18
N HIS A 23 0.24 7.62 -8.18
CA HIS A 23 0.64 8.57 -7.13
C HIS A 23 -0.31 8.64 -5.94
N GLN A 24 -1.46 7.96 -5.98
CA GLN A 24 -2.36 7.88 -4.84
C GLN A 24 -1.72 7.04 -3.70
N PRO A 25 -1.50 7.61 -2.52
CA PRO A 25 -0.99 6.84 -1.39
C PRO A 25 -2.02 5.81 -0.91
N PRO A 26 -1.58 4.67 -0.34
CA PRO A 26 -2.50 3.74 0.31
C PRO A 26 -3.11 4.37 1.56
N THR A 27 -4.35 3.98 1.88
CA THR A 27 -5.12 4.53 3.01
C THR A 27 -4.89 3.78 4.32
N SER A 28 -4.48 2.50 4.27
CA SER A 28 -4.27 1.65 5.44
C SER A 28 -3.30 0.50 5.13
N SER A 29 -2.72 -0.14 6.15
CA SER A 29 -1.94 -1.39 6.04
C SER A 29 -2.82 -2.65 6.10
N SER A 30 -4.06 -2.56 5.60
CA SER A 30 -4.94 -3.73 5.45
C SER A 30 -4.49 -4.63 4.29
N ALA A 31 -4.85 -5.91 4.34
CA ALA A 31 -4.49 -6.87 3.28
C ALA A 31 -5.00 -6.44 1.90
N THR A 32 -6.20 -5.85 1.82
CA THR A 32 -6.77 -5.32 0.57
C THR A 32 -5.97 -4.14 0.04
N SER A 33 -5.57 -3.20 0.91
CA SER A 33 -4.71 -2.09 0.52
C SER A 33 -3.33 -2.58 0.06
N ILE A 34 -2.74 -3.58 0.71
CA ILE A 34 -1.47 -4.19 0.28
C ILE A 34 -1.61 -4.77 -1.13
N GLN A 35 -2.68 -5.55 -1.39
CA GLN A 35 -2.96 -6.11 -2.72
C GLN A 35 -3.13 -5.02 -3.78
N GLN A 36 -3.81 -3.92 -3.47
CA GLN A 36 -3.95 -2.79 -4.39
C GLN A 36 -2.59 -2.15 -4.72
N THR A 37 -1.73 -1.95 -3.72
CA THR A 37 -0.39 -1.39 -3.93
C THR A 37 0.50 -2.33 -4.72
N LEU A 38 0.43 -3.65 -4.47
CA LEU A 38 1.08 -4.67 -5.30
C LEU A 38 0.57 -4.66 -6.75
N GLY A 39 -0.73 -4.41 -6.96
CA GLY A 39 -1.30 -4.24 -8.30
C GLY A 39 -0.67 -3.05 -9.05
N LYS A 40 -0.34 -1.97 -8.36
CA LYS A 40 0.40 -0.83 -8.95
C LYS A 40 1.81 -1.23 -9.36
N LEU A 41 2.52 -1.98 -8.51
CA LEU A 41 3.86 -2.49 -8.83
C LEU A 41 3.83 -3.45 -10.02
N ALA A 42 2.88 -4.40 -10.04
CA ALA A 42 2.71 -5.33 -11.15
C ALA A 42 2.44 -4.61 -12.47
N TYR A 43 1.68 -3.51 -12.45
CA TYR A 43 1.50 -2.68 -13.63
C TYR A 43 2.80 -2.02 -14.11
N LEU A 44 3.61 -1.48 -13.20
CA LEU A 44 4.90 -0.87 -13.54
C LEU A 44 5.91 -1.90 -14.05
N ASP A 45 5.84 -3.13 -13.55
CA ASP A 45 6.65 -4.26 -14.01
C ASP A 45 6.24 -4.69 -15.44
N GLN A 46 4.94 -4.79 -15.72
CA GLN A 46 4.43 -5.02 -17.08
C GLN A 46 4.79 -3.92 -18.07
N LEU A 47 4.95 -2.68 -17.59
CA LEU A 47 5.43 -1.54 -18.37
C LEU A 47 6.96 -1.62 -18.65
N GLY A 48 7.68 -2.54 -18.00
CA GLY A 48 9.12 -2.74 -18.13
C GLY A 48 9.96 -1.69 -17.40
N VAL A 49 9.37 -0.96 -16.45
CA VAL A 49 10.06 0.13 -15.71
C VAL A 49 11.37 -0.31 -15.04
N PRO A 50 11.46 -1.51 -14.43
CA PRO A 50 12.70 -1.98 -13.81
C PRO A 50 13.86 -2.11 -14.81
N GLY A 51 13.56 -2.38 -16.08
CA GLY A 51 14.55 -2.55 -17.15
C GLY A 51 14.96 -1.25 -17.83
N TRP A 52 14.33 -0.10 -17.51
CA TRP A 52 14.69 1.16 -18.13
C TRP A 52 16.06 1.61 -17.65
N GLN A 53 17.04 1.67 -18.56
CA GLN A 53 18.35 2.26 -18.27
C GLN A 53 18.22 3.79 -18.21
N ALA A 54 18.69 4.41 -17.12
CA ALA A 54 18.87 5.87 -17.06
C ALA A 54 20.09 6.22 -16.20
N ASP A 55 21.09 5.34 -16.22
CA ASP A 55 22.30 5.48 -15.41
C ASP A 55 23.12 6.70 -15.87
N ASP A 56 22.95 7.10 -17.14
CA ASP A 56 23.50 8.34 -17.70
C ASP A 56 22.93 9.63 -17.07
N LEU A 57 21.79 9.53 -16.38
CA LEU A 57 21.13 10.67 -15.75
C LEU A 57 21.38 10.69 -14.24
N HIS A 58 22.04 11.72 -13.74
CA HIS A 58 22.31 11.89 -12.31
C HIS A 58 21.04 11.71 -11.45
N PRO A 59 21.08 10.95 -10.32
CA PRO A 59 19.91 10.65 -9.49
C PRO A 59 19.08 11.86 -9.07
N ASN A 60 19.73 12.95 -8.63
CA ASN A 60 19.03 14.20 -8.28
C ASN A 60 18.24 14.81 -9.44
N ARG A 61 18.72 14.64 -10.68
CA ARG A 61 18.01 15.11 -11.87
C ARG A 61 16.80 14.23 -12.16
N GLN A 62 16.91 12.91 -11.99
CA GLN A 62 15.76 11.99 -12.04
C GLN A 62 14.70 12.38 -11.02
N LYS A 63 15.08 12.55 -9.75
CA LYS A 63 14.16 12.97 -8.66
C LYS A 63 13.47 14.29 -8.96
N ARG A 64 14.21 15.29 -9.46
CA ARG A 64 13.63 16.58 -9.84
C ARG A 64 12.60 16.45 -10.97
N LEU A 65 12.87 15.62 -11.98
CA LEU A 65 11.93 15.37 -13.08
C LEU A 65 10.68 14.64 -12.58
N ALA A 66 10.84 13.61 -11.76
CA ALA A 66 9.74 12.88 -11.14
C ALA A 66 8.86 13.81 -10.27
N HIS A 67 9.49 14.62 -9.42
CA HIS A 67 8.80 15.61 -8.59
C HIS A 67 8.03 16.63 -9.45
N THR A 68 8.65 17.08 -10.55
CA THR A 68 7.99 17.98 -11.51
C THR A 68 6.77 17.31 -12.13
N ALA A 69 6.85 16.05 -12.54
CA ALA A 69 5.72 15.33 -13.14
C ALA A 69 4.57 15.14 -12.13
N ARG A 70 4.90 14.73 -10.90
CA ARG A 70 3.94 14.48 -9.82
C ARG A 70 3.14 15.72 -9.43
N ASN A 71 3.77 16.90 -9.45
CA ASN A 71 3.12 18.17 -9.11
C ASN A 71 2.28 18.78 -10.25
N LYS A 72 2.22 18.14 -11.42
CA LYS A 72 1.46 18.63 -12.57
C LYS A 72 0.20 17.79 -12.77
N THR A 73 -0.90 18.45 -13.15
CA THR A 73 -2.12 17.76 -13.53
C THR A 73 -1.95 17.08 -14.90
N ASN A 74 -2.73 16.02 -15.15
CA ASN A 74 -2.65 15.26 -16.41
C ASN A 74 -2.89 16.16 -17.63
N GLN A 75 -3.81 17.12 -17.54
CA GLN A 75 -4.07 18.09 -18.60
C GLN A 75 -2.84 18.95 -18.93
N VAL A 76 -2.09 19.38 -17.91
CA VAL A 76 -0.85 20.16 -18.11
C VAL A 76 0.23 19.29 -18.73
N LEU A 77 0.35 18.03 -18.30
CA LEU A 77 1.30 17.08 -18.87
C LEU A 77 1.00 16.77 -20.34
N GLN A 78 -0.27 16.66 -20.72
CA GLN A 78 -0.70 16.43 -22.10
C GLN A 78 -0.33 17.59 -23.04
N ARG A 79 -0.33 18.83 -22.54
CA ARG A 79 0.01 20.04 -23.31
C ARG A 79 1.51 20.16 -23.63
N PHE A 80 2.38 19.45 -22.92
CA PHE A 80 3.81 19.49 -23.23
C PHE A 80 4.14 18.74 -24.53
N ALA A 81 5.12 19.26 -25.27
CA ALA A 81 5.70 18.56 -26.40
C ALA A 81 6.24 17.18 -25.97
N PRO A 82 6.12 16.13 -26.82
CA PRO A 82 6.57 14.78 -26.50
C PRO A 82 8.00 14.72 -25.96
N ALA A 83 8.91 15.51 -26.54
CA ALA A 83 10.32 15.61 -26.14
C ALA A 83 10.53 16.03 -24.67
N LYS A 84 9.58 16.78 -24.09
CA LYS A 84 9.59 17.17 -22.67
C LYS A 84 8.71 16.26 -21.82
N ARG A 85 7.60 15.77 -22.38
CA ARG A 85 6.61 14.93 -21.69
C ARG A 85 7.16 13.55 -21.35
N HIS A 86 7.82 12.88 -22.28
CA HIS A 86 8.30 11.51 -22.07
C HIS A 86 9.37 11.41 -20.97
N PRO A 87 10.40 12.27 -20.92
CA PRO A 87 11.39 12.21 -19.83
C PRO A 87 10.76 12.45 -18.44
N LEU A 88 9.76 13.32 -18.35
CA LEU A 88 9.01 13.56 -17.11
C LEU A 88 8.26 12.30 -16.67
N LEU A 89 7.54 11.66 -17.58
CA LEU A 89 6.77 10.44 -17.31
C LEU A 89 7.67 9.24 -16.99
N VAL A 90 8.79 9.09 -17.69
CA VAL A 90 9.80 8.04 -17.40
C VAL A 90 10.31 8.19 -15.98
N ALA A 91 10.74 9.40 -15.61
CA ALA A 91 11.22 9.69 -14.27
C ALA A 91 10.13 9.45 -13.22
N ALA A 92 8.88 9.85 -13.49
CA ALA A 92 7.75 9.66 -12.59
C ALA A 92 7.46 8.18 -12.31
N CYS A 93 7.47 7.33 -13.34
CA CYS A 93 7.23 5.89 -13.19
C CYS A 93 8.34 5.20 -12.40
N ARG A 94 9.60 5.57 -12.67
CA ARG A 94 10.75 5.03 -11.93
C ARG A 94 10.73 5.40 -10.46
N GLU A 95 10.40 6.66 -10.16
CA GLU A 95 10.29 7.09 -8.77
C GLU A 95 9.08 6.43 -8.10
N ALA A 96 7.94 6.35 -8.78
CA ALA A 96 6.77 5.62 -8.28
C ALA A 96 7.07 4.15 -7.99
N TYR A 97 7.87 3.48 -8.82
CA TYR A 97 8.30 2.10 -8.57
C TYR A 97 9.09 1.96 -7.27
N ARG A 98 10.06 2.86 -7.03
CA ARG A 98 10.86 2.90 -5.80
C ARG A 98 9.97 3.20 -4.59
N ASP A 99 9.19 4.29 -4.66
CA ASP A 99 8.29 4.72 -3.59
C ASP A 99 7.30 3.62 -3.22
N LEU A 100 6.68 2.97 -4.21
CA LEU A 100 5.71 1.89 -3.97
C LEU A 100 6.36 0.65 -3.38
N THR A 101 7.61 0.35 -3.75
CA THR A 101 8.36 -0.77 -3.16
C THR A 101 8.58 -0.53 -1.66
N ASP A 102 9.06 0.66 -1.29
CA ASP A 102 9.27 1.04 0.11
C ASP A 102 7.95 1.06 0.90
N VAL A 103 6.88 1.59 0.30
CA VAL A 103 5.56 1.64 0.91
C VAL A 103 5.00 0.23 1.14
N VAL A 104 5.11 -0.69 0.18
CA VAL A 104 4.64 -2.08 0.34
C VAL A 104 5.38 -2.76 1.49
N LEU A 105 6.71 -2.61 1.56
CA LEU A 105 7.51 -3.19 2.64
C LEU A 105 7.01 -2.69 4.01
N LYS A 106 6.79 -1.38 4.14
CA LYS A 106 6.25 -0.78 5.36
C LYS A 106 4.85 -1.30 5.71
N MET A 107 3.96 -1.39 4.72
CA MET A 107 2.59 -1.87 4.95
C MET A 107 2.56 -3.32 5.42
N VAL A 108 3.43 -4.17 4.86
CA VAL A 108 3.54 -5.58 5.26
C VAL A 108 4.05 -5.71 6.69
N ASP A 109 5.04 -4.91 7.06
CA ASP A 109 5.59 -4.87 8.43
C ASP A 109 4.51 -4.49 9.45
N GLU A 110 3.82 -3.37 9.23
CA GLU A 110 2.69 -2.93 10.08
C GLU A 110 1.57 -4.00 10.15
N HIS A 111 1.24 -4.62 9.02
CA HIS A 111 0.22 -5.65 8.96
C HIS A 111 0.60 -6.88 9.80
N TRP A 112 1.87 -7.28 9.73
CA TRP A 112 2.42 -8.39 10.51
C TRP A 112 2.38 -8.09 12.01
N GLU A 113 2.82 -6.90 12.42
CA GLU A 113 2.76 -6.46 13.82
C GLU A 113 1.33 -6.51 14.37
N HIS A 114 0.35 -6.02 13.62
CA HIS A 114 -1.05 -6.08 14.00
C HIS A 114 -1.58 -7.52 14.10
N ALA A 115 -1.19 -8.41 13.17
CA ALA A 115 -1.57 -9.81 13.22
C ALA A 115 -1.00 -10.51 14.47
N VAL A 116 0.29 -10.31 14.75
CA VAL A 116 0.96 -10.87 15.94
C VAL A 116 0.35 -10.32 17.23
N ALA A 117 0.10 -9.01 17.30
CA ALA A 117 -0.53 -8.40 18.47
C ALA A 117 -1.93 -8.98 18.75
N ARG A 118 -2.73 -9.21 17.69
CA ARG A 118 -4.04 -9.88 17.83
C ARG A 118 -3.90 -11.31 18.33
N ALA A 119 -2.98 -12.09 17.77
CA ALA A 119 -2.74 -13.46 18.19
C ALA A 119 -2.28 -13.56 19.66
N ARG A 120 -1.39 -12.65 20.09
CA ARG A 120 -0.94 -12.57 21.49
C ARG A 120 -2.08 -12.24 22.45
N ARG A 121 -2.95 -11.29 22.10
CA ARG A 121 -4.14 -10.95 22.91
C ARG A 121 -5.10 -12.13 23.01
N ALA A 122 -5.41 -12.78 21.89
CA ALA A 122 -6.27 -13.97 21.88
C ALA A 122 -5.70 -15.09 22.79
N LEU A 123 -4.39 -15.36 22.69
CA LEU A 123 -3.73 -16.33 23.57
C LEU A 123 -3.82 -15.94 25.05
N GLN A 124 -3.61 -14.66 25.37
CA GLN A 124 -3.70 -14.16 26.75
C GLN A 124 -5.13 -14.29 27.29
N ASP A 125 -6.14 -13.94 26.48
CA ASP A 125 -7.55 -14.06 26.84
C ASP A 125 -7.93 -15.53 27.08
N ASP A 126 -7.46 -16.44 26.22
CA ASP A 126 -7.63 -17.89 26.39
C ASP A 126 -6.95 -18.39 27.67
N GLN A 127 -5.72 -17.98 27.94
CA GLN A 127 -5.00 -18.35 29.16
C GLN A 127 -5.74 -17.88 30.43
N LEU A 128 -6.25 -16.65 30.43
CA LEU A 128 -7.05 -16.10 31.54
C LEU A 128 -8.38 -16.86 31.69
N ALA A 129 -9.02 -17.26 30.60
CA ALA A 129 -10.24 -18.06 30.62
C ALA A 129 -10.01 -19.45 31.23
N HIS A 130 -8.89 -20.10 30.90
CA HIS A 130 -8.51 -21.40 31.47
C HIS A 130 -8.00 -21.30 32.92
N ALA A 131 -7.38 -20.18 33.30
CA ALA A 131 -6.88 -19.95 34.65
C ALA A 131 -7.98 -19.54 35.65
N ARG A 132 -9.16 -19.08 35.19
CA ARG A 132 -10.30 -18.83 36.08
C ARG A 132 -10.75 -20.17 36.68
N PRO A 133 -10.61 -20.38 38.01
CA PRO A 133 -11.09 -21.61 38.63
C PRO A 133 -12.61 -21.70 38.44
N LYS A 134 -13.11 -22.89 38.10
CA LYS A 134 -14.54 -23.22 38.24
C LYS A 134 -14.88 -23.09 39.72
N THR A 135 -15.25 -21.90 40.17
CA THR A 135 -15.98 -21.73 41.41
C THR A 135 -17.32 -22.41 41.21
N ARG A 136 -17.37 -23.71 41.55
CA ARG A 136 -18.64 -24.36 41.87
C ARG A 136 -19.27 -23.47 42.93
N PRO A 137 -20.47 -22.92 42.72
CA PRO A 137 -21.20 -22.34 43.83
C PRO A 137 -21.33 -23.49 44.83
N CYS A 138 -20.68 -23.37 45.98
CA CYS A 138 -20.87 -24.28 47.08
C CYS A 138 -22.33 -24.11 47.48
N ALA A 139 -23.20 -24.96 46.91
CA ALA A 139 -24.58 -25.05 47.30
C ALA A 139 -24.54 -25.40 48.79
N ARG A 140 -24.89 -24.42 49.63
CA ARG A 140 -25.12 -24.63 51.06
C ARG A 140 -26.40 -25.47 51.15
N SER A 141 -26.27 -26.76 50.88
CA SER A 141 -27.30 -27.76 51.09
C SER A 141 -27.67 -27.75 52.57
N GLY A 142 -28.98 -27.81 52.83
CA GLY A 142 -29.64 -27.70 54.13
C GLY A 142 -29.05 -28.58 55.23
N ARG A 143 -29.43 -28.48 56.50
CA ARG A 143 -30.70 -28.19 57.20
C ARG A 143 -30.40 -28.62 58.68
N PRO A 144 -31.35 -28.81 59.62
CA PRO A 144 -32.52 -28.05 60.05
C PRO A 144 -32.44 -27.70 61.58
N SER A 145 -33.49 -27.03 62.06
CA SER A 145 -33.89 -26.74 63.46
C SER A 145 -33.35 -27.62 64.60
N ALA A 146 -33.02 -27.00 65.74
CA ALA A 146 -33.18 -27.61 67.08
C ALA A 146 -33.19 -26.52 68.20
N TRP A 147 -34.38 -26.34 68.80
CA TRP A 147 -34.72 -25.73 70.10
C TRP A 147 -34.52 -24.22 70.31
#